data_AF-A0A2M7FPN5-F1
#
_entry.id   AF-A0A2M7FPN5-F1
#
_cell.length_a   1.000
_cell.length_b   1.000
_cell.length_c   1.000
_cell.angle_alpha   90.00
_cell.angle_beta   90.00
_cell.angle_gamma   90.00
#
_symmetry.space_group_name_H-M   'P 1'
#
loop_
_entity.id
_entity.type
_entity.pdbx_description
1 polymer ?
#
loop_
_entity_poly.entity_id
_entity_poly.type
_entity_poly.pdbx_seq_one_letter_code
_entity_poly.pdbx_strand_id
1 'polypeptide(L)' 'LAVFNESANLADCLETIKDIASEIVIVDGQSSDNTVEIAKQYNATVLVEE' A
#
# COMPACT_ATOMS: atom_id res chain seq x y z
N LEU A 1 6.49 2.72 2.31
CA LEU A 1 6.00 1.64 3.19
C LEU A 1 6.26 0.32 2.49
N ALA A 2 7.08 -0.55 3.08
CA ALA A 2 7.35 -1.88 2.52
C ALA A 2 6.20 -2.84 2.87
N VAL A 3 5.69 -3.61 1.92
CA VAL A 3 4.53 -4.51 2.09
C VAL A 3 4.73 -5.84 1.36
N PHE A 4 4.09 -6.90 1.84
CA PHE A 4 4.01 -8.21 1.19
C PHE A 4 2.81 -9.00 1.72
N ASN A 5 1.81 -9.26 0.87
CA ASN A 5 0.56 -9.94 1.21
C ASN A 5 -0.14 -9.35 2.46
N GLU A 6 -0.32 -8.03 2.47
CA GLU A 6 -0.92 -7.26 3.57
C GLU A 6 -2.35 -6.80 3.25
N SER A 7 -3.07 -7.50 2.38
CA SER A 7 -4.44 -7.13 2.00
C SER A 7 -5.42 -7.03 3.17
N ALA A 8 -5.16 -7.76 4.26
CA ALA A 8 -5.98 -7.74 5.47
C ALA A 8 -5.82 -6.47 6.32
N ASN A 9 -4.66 -5.81 6.29
CA ASN A 9 -4.35 -4.71 7.21
C ASN A 9 -4.01 -3.39 6.50
N LEU A 10 -3.60 -3.44 5.23
CA LEU A 10 -3.11 -2.27 4.52
C LEU A 10 -4.15 -1.15 4.44
N ALA A 11 -5.42 -1.50 4.22
CA ALA A 11 -6.50 -0.51 4.12
C ALA A 11 -6.66 0.30 5.41
N ASP A 12 -6.71 -0.37 6.57
CA ASP A 12 -6.81 0.29 7.87
C ASP A 12 -5.60 1.18 8.15
N CYS A 13 -4.39 0.73 7.78
CA CYS A 13 -3.19 1.53 7.92
C CYS A 13 -3.26 2.81 7.08
N LEU A 14 -3.59 2.69 5.78
CA LEU A 14 -3.66 3.82 4.85
C LEU A 14 -4.77 4.81 5.23
N GLU A 15 -5.92 4.30 5.69
CA GLU A 15 -7.03 5.12 6.15
C GLU A 15 -6.64 6.06 7.30
N THR A 16 -5.79 5.61 8.23
CA THR A 16 -5.36 6.45 9.36
C THR A 16 -4.39 7.55 8.99
N ILE A 17 -3.64 7.41 7.89
CA ILE A 17 -2.59 8.35 7.49
C ILE A 17 -2.98 9.25 6.31
N LYS A 18 -4.05 8.92 5.57
CA LYS A 18 -4.39 9.59 4.30
C LYS A 18 -4.59 11.10 4.42
N ASP A 19 -5.08 11.58 5.57
CA ASP A 19 -5.40 12.99 5.78
C ASP A 19 -4.19 13.82 6.25
N ILE A 20 -3.09 13.17 6.63
CA ILE A 20 -1.87 13.83 7.11
C ILE A 20 -0.66 13.64 6.19
N ALA A 21 -0.68 12.60 5.34
CA ALA A 21 0.38 12.32 4.39
C ALA A 21 0.24 13.19 3.14
N SER A 22 1.30 13.89 2.76
CA SER A 22 1.34 14.62 1.47
C SER A 22 1.51 13.69 0.27
N GLU A 23 2.11 12.52 0.47
CA GLU A 23 2.31 11.48 -0.52
C GLU A 23 2.38 10.12 0.17
N ILE A 24 1.89 9.07 -0.50
CA ILE A 24 2.00 7.69 -0.03
C ILE A 24 2.80 6.90 -1.08
N VAL A 25 3.95 6.36 -0.67
CA VAL A 25 4.77 5.48 -1.51
C VAL A 25 4.82 4.09 -0.88
N ILE A 26 4.43 3.09 -1.64
CA ILE A 26 4.41 1.67 -1.28
C ILE A 26 5.53 0.97 -2.05
N VAL A 27 6.32 0.13 -1.36
CA VAL A 27 7.29 -0.78 -1.97
C VAL A 27 6.78 -2.19 -1.73
N ASP A 28 6.32 -2.84 -2.79
CA ASP A 28 5.72 -4.16 -2.75
C ASP A 28 6.76 -5.25 -3.05
N GLY A 29 6.86 -6.24 -2.17
CA GLY A 29 7.74 -7.40 -2.32
C GLY A 29 7.14 -8.53 -3.17
N GLN A 30 6.43 -8.19 -4.25
CA GLN A 30 5.71 -9.14 -5.12
C GLN A 30 4.53 -9.83 -4.41
N SER A 31 3.60 -9.03 -3.88
CA SER A 31 2.36 -9.58 -3.31
C SER A 31 1.57 -10.38 -4.36
N SER A 32 1.03 -11.52 -3.91
CA SER A 32 0.20 -12.43 -4.71
C SER A 32 -1.30 -12.27 -4.43
N ASP A 33 -1.64 -11.48 -3.41
CA ASP A 33 -2.99 -11.11 -3.04
C ASP A 33 -3.34 -9.71 -3.58
N ASN A 34 -4.45 -9.13 -3.09
CA ASN A 34 -4.96 -7.83 -3.53
C ASN A 34 -4.29 -6.62 -2.82
N THR A 35 -3.08 -6.78 -2.26
CA THR A 35 -2.34 -5.71 -1.58
C THR A 35 -2.11 -4.50 -2.50
N VAL A 36 -1.69 -4.75 -3.74
CA VAL A 36 -1.37 -3.68 -4.71
C VAL A 36 -2.63 -2.92 -5.13
N GLU A 37 -3.75 -3.62 -5.30
CA GLU A 37 -5.05 -3.04 -5.61
C GLU A 37 -5.51 -2.10 -4.50
N ILE A 38 -5.38 -2.52 -3.24
CA ILE A 38 -5.71 -1.69 -2.07
C ILE A 38 -4.83 -0.44 -2.07
N ALA A 39 -3.51 -0.56 -2.22
CA ALA A 39 -2.61 0.58 -2.28
C ALA A 39 -3.05 1.63 -3.34
N LYS A 40 -3.43 1.17 -4.53
CA LYS A 40 -3.88 2.02 -5.63
C LYS A 40 -5.18 2.77 -5.31
N GLN A 41 -6.08 2.22 -4.51
CA GLN A 41 -7.31 2.89 -4.09
C GLN A 41 -7.04 4.16 -3.25
N TYR A 42 -5.90 4.21 -2.56
CA TYR A 42 -5.49 5.36 -1.75
C TYR A 42 -4.58 6.34 -2.50
N ASN A 43 -4.54 6.27 -3.83
CA ASN A 43 -3.63 7.06 -4.69
C ASN A 43 -2.15 6.88 -4.32
N ALA A 44 -1.76 5.72 -3.77
CA ALA A 44 -0.37 5.44 -3.46
C ALA A 44 0.44 5.15 -4.74
N THR A 45 1.67 5.67 -4.78
CA THR A 45 2.67 5.25 -5.76
C THR A 45 3.21 3.89 -5.36
N VAL A 46 3.07 2.87 -6.22
CA VAL A 46 3.54 1.51 -5.95
C VAL A 46 4.82 1.24 -6.73
N LEU A 47 5.91 0.94 -6.02
CA LEU A 47 7.16 0.40 -6.53
C LEU A 47 7.17 -1.10 -6.24
N VAL A 48 7.65 -1.92 -7.17
CA VAL A 48 7.79 -3.37 -6.98
C VAL A 48 9.29 -3.68 -6.90
N GLU A 49 9.70 -4.39 -5.85
CA GLU A 49 11.06 -4.94 -5.72
C GLU A 49 11.06 -6.46 -5.93
N GLU A 50 12.11 -6.95 -6.59
CA GLU A 50 12.37 -8.38 -6.87
C GLU A 50 13.21 -9.04 -5.75
#